data_AF-A0A521WQK1-F1
#
_entry.id   AF-A0A521WQK1-F1
#
_cell.length_a   1.000
_cell.length_b   1.000
_cell.length_c   1.000
_cell.angle_alpha   90.00
_cell.angle_beta   90.00
_cell.angle_gamma   90.00
#
_symmetry.space_group_name_H-M   'P 1'
#
loop_
_entity.id
_entity.type
_entity.pdbx_description
1 polymer ?
#
loop_
_entity_poly.entity_id
_entity_poly.type
_entity_poly.pdbx_seq_one_letter_code
_entity_poly.pdbx_strand_id
1 'polypeptide(L)' 'MKLSKAIHVGSVVAGFIGVVSFLISVFGNSEDVFGITKMDALMCSAVLMLIAIWLAISTIHHMMLEKTGEII' A
#
# COMPACT_ATOMS: atom_id res chain seq x y z
N MET A 1 -3.41 4.11 -20.01
CA MET A 1 -2.08 4.43 -19.44
C MET A 1 -1.26 3.15 -19.42
N LYS A 2 0.07 3.23 -19.56
CA LYS A 2 0.94 2.05 -19.38
C LYS A 2 0.62 1.35 -18.06
N LEU A 3 0.58 0.01 -18.07
CA LEU A 3 0.14 -0.80 -16.92
C LEU A 3 1.02 -0.49 -15.69
N SER A 4 2.32 -0.29 -15.93
CA SER A 4 3.26 0.24 -14.94
C SER A 4 2.77 1.49 -14.19
N LYS A 5 2.19 2.49 -14.89
CA LYS A 5 1.73 3.73 -14.24
C LYS A 5 0.54 3.48 -13.32
N ALA A 6 -0.36 2.57 -13.68
CA ALA A 6 -1.49 2.23 -12.83
C ALA A 6 -1.05 1.53 -11.54
N ILE A 7 -0.11 0.58 -11.64
CA ILE A 7 0.47 -0.11 -10.47
C ILE A 7 1.23 0.89 -9.59
N HIS A 8 1.96 1.83 -10.18
CA HIS A 8 2.68 2.86 -9.42
C HIS A 8 1.73 3.72 -8.58
N VAL A 9 0.66 4.24 -9.20
CA VAL A 9 -0.32 5.06 -8.49
C VAL A 9 -1.00 4.24 -7.39
N GLY A 10 -1.33 2.98 -7.66
CA GLY A 10 -1.86 2.07 -6.65
C GLY A 10 -0.92 1.88 -5.45
N SER A 11 0.38 1.69 -5.70
CA SER A 11 1.42 1.61 -4.65
C SER A 11 1.45 2.84 -3.76
N VAL A 12 1.46 4.03 -4.37
CA VAL A 12 1.52 5.31 -3.63
C VAL A 12 0.27 5.50 -2.78
N VAL A 13 -0.92 5.22 -3.32
CA VAL A 13 -2.18 5.36 -2.58
C VAL A 13 -2.26 4.36 -1.43
N ALA A 14 -1.93 3.09 -1.68
CA ALA A 14 -1.92 2.06 -0.63
C ALA A 14 -0.92 2.41 0.49
N GLY A 15 0.28 2.87 0.12
CA GLY A 15 1.30 3.33 1.07
C GLY A 15 0.82 4.51 1.88
N PHE A 16 0.22 5.52 1.24
CA PHE A 16 -0.29 6.70 1.92
C PHE A 16 -1.39 6.35 2.92
N ILE A 17 -2.36 5.51 2.53
CA ILE A 17 -3.42 5.03 3.44
C ILE A 17 -2.81 4.24 4.60
N GLY A 18 -1.79 3.42 4.34
CA GLY A 18 -1.04 2.70 5.36
C GLY A 18 -0.40 3.63 6.39
N VAL A 19 0.32 4.67 5.94
CA VAL A 19 0.93 5.68 6.85
C VAL A 19 -0.14 6.38 7.67
N VAL A 20 -1.21 6.87 7.04
CA VAL A 20 -2.27 7.61 7.73
C VAL A 20 -2.95 6.73 8.78
N SER A 21 -3.27 5.49 8.43
CA SER A 21 -3.89 4.52 9.34
C SER A 21 -2.99 4.19 10.52
N PHE A 22 -1.68 4.06 10.28
CA PHE A 22 -0.68 3.86 11.33
C PHE A 22 -0.62 5.06 12.28
N LEU A 23 -0.51 6.28 11.76
CA LEU A 23 -0.44 7.50 12.57
C LEU A 23 -1.69 7.68 13.43
N ILE A 24 -2.88 7.48 12.84
CA ILE A 24 -4.16 7.55 13.57
C ILE A 24 -4.19 6.49 14.67
N SER A 25 -3.79 5.24 14.39
CA SER A 25 -3.83 4.16 15.39
C SER A 25 -2.81 4.35 16.51
N VAL A 26 -1.62 4.88 16.21
CA VAL A 26 -0.56 5.09 17.19
C VAL A 26 -0.89 6.25 18.12
N PHE A 27 -1.21 7.42 17.54
CA PHE A 27 -1.40 8.67 18.29
C PHE A 27 -2.85 8.95 18.70
N GLY A 28 -3.83 8.26 18.11
CA GLY A 28 -5.23 8.36 18.48
C GLY A 28 -5.61 7.52 19.71
N ASN A 29 -6.61 7.99 20.44
CA ASN A 29 -7.34 7.17 21.41
C ASN A 29 -8.34 6.31 20.62
N SER A 30 -7.96 5.07 20.37
CA SER A 30 -8.81 4.08 19.71
C SER A 30 -9.67 3.39 20.76
N GLU A 31 -10.89 3.87 20.92
CA GLU A 31 -11.98 3.08 21.49
C GLU A 31 -12.36 1.97 20.50
N ASP A 32 -12.94 0.86 20.97
CA ASP A 32 -13.45 -0.18 20.08
C ASP A 32 -14.59 0.37 19.22
N VAL A 33 -14.26 0.77 17.99
CA VAL A 33 -15.23 1.30 17.02
C VAL A 33 -15.62 0.14 16.10
N PHE A 34 -16.88 -0.30 16.21
CA PHE A 34 -17.42 -1.47 15.48
C PHE A 34 -16.68 -2.80 15.78
N GLY A 35 -16.08 -2.95 16.97
CA GLY A 35 -15.33 -4.14 17.35
C GLY A 35 -13.95 -4.26 16.69
N ILE A 36 -13.46 -3.18 16.07
CA ILE A 36 -12.10 -3.07 15.54
C ILE A 36 -11.23 -2.50 16.65
N THR A 37 -10.31 -3.31 17.16
CA THR A 37 -9.39 -2.90 18.21
C THR A 37 -8.23 -2.09 17.63
N LYS A 38 -7.49 -1.40 18.51
CA LYS A 38 -6.21 -0.75 18.14
C LYS A 38 -5.25 -1.71 17.44
N MET A 39 -5.19 -2.96 17.93
CA MET A 39 -4.32 -4.00 17.38
C MET A 39 -4.70 -4.38 15.95
N ASP A 40 -6.00 -4.48 15.66
CA ASP A 40 -6.49 -4.75 14.30
C ASP A 40 -6.10 -3.63 13.34
N ALA A 41 -6.27 -2.37 13.76
CA ALA A 41 -5.92 -1.22 12.94
C ALA A 41 -4.40 -1.11 12.67
N LEU A 42 -3.57 -1.43 13.67
CA LEU A 42 -2.11 -1.53 13.52
C LEU A 42 -1.72 -2.62 12.53
N MET A 43 -2.30 -3.81 12.66
CA MET A 43 -2.05 -4.94 11.74
C MET A 43 -2.48 -4.59 10.31
N CYS A 44 -3.64 -3.97 10.11
CA CYS A 44 -4.08 -3.48 8.81
C CYS A 44 -3.10 -2.47 8.20
N SER A 45 -2.59 -1.53 9.00
CA SER A 45 -1.61 -0.55 8.52
C SER A 45 -0.29 -1.22 8.08
N ALA A 46 0.15 -2.26 8.79
CA ALA A 46 1.33 -3.05 8.43
C ALA A 46 1.12 -3.84 7.12
N VAL A 47 -0.06 -4.45 6.95
CA VAL A 47 -0.42 -5.15 5.70
C VAL A 47 -0.49 -4.18 4.53
N LEU A 48 -1.07 -2.99 4.70
CA LEU A 48 -1.10 -1.95 3.66
C LEU A 48 0.32 -1.51 3.27
N MET A 49 1.24 -1.41 4.22
CA MET A 49 2.65 -1.15 3.95
C MET A 49 3.30 -2.27 3.12
N LEU A 50 3.07 -3.54 3.45
CA LEU A 50 3.58 -4.67 2.68
C LEU A 50 3.03 -4.68 1.25
N ILE A 51 1.74 -4.37 1.07
CA ILE A 51 1.11 -4.24 -0.25
C ILE A 51 1.76 -3.10 -1.03
N ALA A 52 1.97 -1.94 -0.41
CA ALA A 52 2.59 -0.78 -1.05
C ALA A 52 4.01 -1.09 -1.56
N ILE A 53 4.80 -1.80 -0.75
CA ILE A 53 6.15 -2.26 -1.11
C ILE A 53 6.09 -3.25 -2.28
N TRP A 54 5.21 -4.26 -2.21
CA TRP A 54 5.06 -5.24 -3.28
C TRP A 54 4.61 -4.61 -4.61
N LEU A 55 3.68 -3.66 -4.56
CA LEU A 55 3.25 -2.91 -5.75
C LEU A 55 4.39 -2.04 -6.30
N ALA A 56 5.23 -1.44 -5.44
CA ALA A 56 6.39 -0.69 -5.91
C ALA A 56 7.39 -1.60 -6.64
N ILE A 57 7.68 -2.79 -6.09
CA ILE A 57 8.55 -3.79 -6.73
C ILE A 57 7.95 -4.25 -8.08
N SER A 58 6.65 -4.58 -8.09
CA SER A 58 5.93 -4.96 -9.32
C SER A 58 5.97 -3.85 -10.37
N THR A 59 5.84 -2.59 -9.96
CA THR A 59 5.96 -1.43 -10.84
C THR A 59 7.35 -1.38 -11.50
N ILE A 60 8.41 -1.57 -10.72
CA ILE A 60 9.79 -1.57 -11.23
C ILE A 60 9.99 -2.71 -12.23
N HIS A 61 9.49 -3.90 -11.90
CA HIS A 61 9.56 -5.07 -12.76
C HIS A 61 8.84 -4.83 -14.10
N HIS A 62 7.61 -4.33 -14.07
CA HIS A 62 6.86 -4.00 -15.30
C HIS A 62 7.51 -2.85 -16.09
N MET A 63 8.13 -1.86 -15.44
CA MET A 63 8.89 -0.83 -16.15
C MET A 63 10.11 -1.41 -16.87
N MET A 64 10.74 -2.46 -16.33
CA MET A 64 11.85 -3.14 -17.00
C MET A 64 11.36 -3.92 -18.22
N LEU A 65 10.29 -4.71 -18.09
CA LEU A 65 9.68 -5.47 -19.19
C LEU A 65 9.22 -4.56 -20.34
N GLU A 66 8.55 -3.45 -20.00
CA GLU A 66 8.13 -2.45 -21.00
C GLU A 66 9.32 -1.80 -21.74
N LYS A 67 10.51 -1.72 -21.11
CA LYS A 67 11.72 -1.17 -21.74
C LYS A 67 12.42 -2.16 -22.66
N THR A 68 12.36 -3.46 -22.36
CA THR A 68 12.92 -4.54 -23.21
C THR A 68 12.01 -4.93 -24.36
N GLY A 69 10.77 -4.40 -24.42
CA GLY A 69 9.78 -4.74 -25.45
C GLY A 69 9.02 -6.03 -25.15
N GLU A 70 9.22 -6.61 -23.97
CA GLU A 70 8.42 -7.73 -23.47
C GLU A 70 7.13 -7.17 -22.88
N ILE A 71 6.03 -7.36 -23.59
CA ILE A 71 4.68 -7.05 -23.10
C ILE A 71 4.14 -8.35 -22.52
N ILE A 72 3.97 -8.40 -21.19
CA ILE A 72 3.19 -9.43 -20.50
C ILE A 72 1.82 -8.84 -20.16
#